data_AF-A0AAN9MK87-F1
#
_entry.id   AF-A0AAN9MK87-F1
#
_cell.length_a   1.000
_cell.length_b   1.000
_cell.length_c   1.000
_cell.angle_alpha   90.00
_cell.angle_beta   90.00
_cell.angle_gamma   90.00
#
_symmetry.space_group_name_H-M   'P 1'
#
loop_
_entity.id
_entity.type
_entity.pdbx_description
1 polymer ?
#
loop_
_entity_poly.entity_id
_entity_poly.type
_entity_poly.pdbx_seq_one_letter_code
_entity_poly.pdbx_strand_id
1 'polypeptide(L)'
;MNLEPKLTINQISIQFQELSMSSTALLLLLLLSPMICAVTSEPTAYEMMESFRFPEGLLPKGVTGYELDPSSGKFRADLNGSCSFSLEGSYQLNYQKTITGYISDGRLTELRGISVKVLFFWLNILDVVRVGDDLDFSVGVASASFSLDNFFVSPQCGCGLDCGDLRIRKLKLGKGNPSLSTV
;
A
#
# COMPACT_ATOMS: atom_id res chain seq x y z
N MET A 1 -80.29 42.37 30.60
CA MET A 1 -80.44 41.65 29.31
C MET A 1 -79.12 41.85 28.58
N ASN A 2 -78.23 40.90 28.31
CA ASN A 2 -78.15 39.44 28.36
C ASN A 2 -76.71 39.14 28.87
N LEU A 3 -76.50 38.28 29.86
CA LEU A 3 -76.41 36.81 29.78
C LEU A 3 -75.37 36.34 28.73
N GLU A 4 -74.21 35.88 29.24
CA GLU A 4 -73.16 35.19 28.47
C GLU A 4 -73.71 33.93 27.79
N PRO A 5 -73.00 33.37 26.80
CA PRO A 5 -72.26 32.16 27.17
C PRO A 5 -70.93 31.90 26.45
N LYS A 6 -70.05 31.26 27.22
CA LYS A 6 -69.19 30.11 26.89
C LYS A 6 -68.12 30.24 25.79
N LEU A 7 -66.89 30.28 26.32
CA LEU A 7 -65.68 29.64 25.82
C LEU A 7 -65.95 28.32 25.09
N THR A 8 -65.56 28.24 23.81
CA THR A 8 -65.26 26.98 23.14
C THR A 8 -64.08 27.20 22.20
N ILE A 9 -62.89 26.77 22.62
CA ILE A 9 -61.70 26.68 21.75
C ILE A 9 -61.93 25.48 20.84
N ASN A 10 -62.00 25.73 19.54
CA ASN A 10 -62.18 24.72 18.51
C ASN A 10 -61.14 23.60 18.65
N GLN A 11 -61.67 22.38 18.76
CA GLN A 11 -60.95 21.12 18.60
C GLN A 11 -60.35 21.06 17.19
N ILE A 12 -59.06 21.37 17.06
CA ILE A 12 -58.28 20.90 15.91
C ILE A 12 -57.71 19.55 16.35
N SER A 13 -58.44 18.48 16.04
CA SER A 13 -57.87 17.14 16.02
C SER A 13 -56.74 17.19 15.00
N ILE A 14 -55.51 17.22 15.48
CA ILE A 14 -54.35 16.80 14.71
C ILE A 14 -54.63 15.33 14.41
N GLN A 15 -55.14 15.05 13.21
CA GLN A 15 -55.07 13.73 12.63
C GLN A 15 -53.58 13.44 12.45
N PHE A 16 -53.00 12.79 13.46
CA PHE A 16 -51.86 11.91 13.28
C PHE A 16 -52.34 10.87 12.27
N GLN A 17 -52.19 11.19 10.99
CA GLN A 17 -52.28 10.22 9.93
C GLN A 17 -51.03 9.38 10.09
N GLU A 18 -51.13 8.39 10.98
CA GLU A 18 -50.27 7.21 11.01
C GLU A 18 -50.19 6.75 9.56
N LEU A 19 -49.07 7.08 8.89
CA LEU A 19 -48.70 6.43 7.67
C LEU A 19 -48.44 4.98 8.09
N SER A 20 -49.52 4.19 8.10
CA SER A 20 -49.49 2.75 7.98
C SER A 20 -48.68 2.47 6.73
N MET A 21 -47.36 2.41 6.90
CA MET A 21 -46.45 1.85 5.92
C MET A 21 -46.84 0.39 5.88
N SER A 22 -47.79 0.07 5.01
CA SER A 22 -48.14 -1.30 4.66
C SER A 22 -46.83 -2.06 4.53
N SER A 23 -46.70 -3.19 5.23
CA SER A 23 -45.47 -4.01 5.24
C SER A 23 -44.96 -4.30 3.82
N THR A 24 -45.86 -4.24 2.83
CA THR A 24 -45.60 -4.34 1.40
C THR A 24 -44.79 -3.18 0.80
N ALA A 25 -44.93 -1.94 1.27
CA ALA A 25 -44.19 -0.77 0.76
C ALA A 25 -42.72 -0.78 1.21
N LEU A 26 -42.44 -1.28 2.42
CA LEU A 26 -41.07 -1.46 2.92
C LEU A 26 -40.37 -2.61 2.19
N LEU A 27 -41.08 -3.70 1.90
CA LEU A 27 -40.59 -4.75 1.01
C LEU A 27 -40.32 -4.22 -0.42
N LEU A 28 -41.20 -3.38 -0.95
CA LEU A 28 -41.00 -2.79 -2.28
C LEU A 28 -39.74 -1.91 -2.33
N LEU A 29 -39.49 -1.09 -1.29
CA LEU A 29 -38.26 -0.28 -1.19
C LEU A 29 -36.97 -1.12 -1.11
N LEU A 30 -37.02 -2.28 -0.44
CA LEU A 30 -35.88 -3.22 -0.39
C LEU A 30 -35.64 -3.91 -1.75
N LEU A 31 -36.69 -4.16 -2.53
CA LEU A 31 -36.62 -4.72 -3.88
C LEU A 31 -36.14 -3.71 -4.95
N LEU A 32 -36.28 -2.41 -4.66
CA LEU A 32 -35.86 -1.30 -5.53
C LEU A 32 -34.44 -0.82 -5.23
N SER A 33 -33.73 -1.41 -4.26
CA SER A 33 -32.36 -1.01 -3.97
C SER A 33 -31.48 -1.35 -5.18
N PRO A 34 -30.91 -0.36 -5.88
CA PRO A 34 -29.88 -0.66 -6.86
C PRO A 34 -28.76 -1.34 -6.09
N MET A 35 -28.40 -2.56 -6.49
CA MET A 35 -27.17 -3.19 -6.06
C MET A 35 -26.06 -2.27 -6.55
N ILE A 36 -25.59 -1.37 -5.67
CA ILE A 36 -24.39 -0.60 -5.93
C ILE A 36 -23.29 -1.64 -5.92
N CYS A 37 -22.96 -2.16 -7.10
CA CYS A 37 -21.72 -2.90 -7.31
C CYS A 37 -20.60 -1.91 -7.00
N ALA A 38 -20.11 -1.93 -5.75
CA ALA A 38 -18.86 -1.29 -5.43
C ALA A 38 -17.81 -1.97 -6.31
N VAL A 39 -17.28 -1.24 -7.29
CA VAL A 39 -16.07 -1.64 -8.00
C VAL A 39 -14.93 -1.52 -6.99
N THR A 40 -14.72 -2.56 -6.21
CA THR A 40 -13.52 -2.65 -5.39
C THR A 40 -12.37 -2.91 -6.36
N SER A 41 -11.53 -1.89 -6.59
CA SER A 41 -10.25 -2.12 -7.24
C SER A 41 -9.49 -3.13 -6.40
N GLU A 42 -8.96 -4.18 -7.03
CA GLU A 42 -8.03 -5.09 -6.38
C GLU A 42 -6.86 -4.26 -5.82
N PRO A 43 -6.47 -4.46 -4.56
CA PRO A 43 -5.38 -3.70 -3.96
C PRO A 43 -4.10 -3.94 -4.75
N THR A 44 -3.18 -2.99 -4.74
CA THR A 44 -1.85 -3.21 -5.30
C THR A 44 -1.01 -4.10 -4.38
N ALA A 45 0.13 -4.61 -4.89
CA ALA A 45 1.08 -5.33 -4.04
C ALA A 45 1.60 -4.48 -2.86
N TYR A 46 1.71 -3.17 -3.06
CA TYR A 46 2.15 -2.21 -2.05
C TYR A 46 1.09 -2.04 -0.95
N GLU A 47 -0.17 -1.83 -1.34
CA GLU A 47 -1.31 -1.77 -0.41
C GLU A 47 -1.49 -3.09 0.35
N MET A 48 -1.22 -4.23 -0.31
CA MET A 48 -1.20 -5.54 0.35
C MET A 48 -0.13 -5.59 1.44
N MET A 49 1.11 -5.15 1.19
CA MET A 49 2.16 -5.06 2.23
C MET A 49 1.72 -4.19 3.41
N GLU A 50 1.12 -3.03 3.13
CA GLU A 50 0.63 -2.10 4.15
C GLU A 50 -0.45 -2.70 5.04
N SER A 51 -1.35 -3.51 4.45
CA SER A 51 -2.39 -4.22 5.21
C SER A 51 -1.84 -5.19 6.26
N PHE A 52 -0.59 -5.63 6.10
CA PHE A 52 0.15 -6.48 7.06
C PHE A 52 1.22 -5.70 7.83
N ARG A 53 1.06 -4.38 7.95
CA ARG A 53 1.93 -3.47 8.72
C ARG A 53 3.34 -3.29 8.17
N PHE A 54 3.54 -3.55 6.88
CA PHE A 54 4.81 -3.28 6.21
C PHE A 54 4.71 -2.03 5.32
N PRO A 55 5.74 -1.17 5.32
CA PRO A 55 5.75 -0.01 4.44
C PRO A 55 5.98 -0.44 2.98
N GLU A 56 5.46 0.34 2.02
CA GLU A 56 5.51 0.03 0.59
C GLU A 56 6.94 -0.18 0.05
N GLY A 57 7.94 0.46 0.66
CA GLY A 57 9.31 0.45 0.18
C GLY A 57 10.12 -0.82 0.45
N LEU A 58 9.50 -1.85 1.03
CA LEU A 58 10.06 -3.20 1.00
C LEU A 58 10.09 -3.79 -0.42
N LEU A 59 9.21 -3.32 -1.31
CA LEU A 59 9.18 -3.70 -2.71
C LEU A 59 9.73 -2.56 -3.59
N PRO A 60 10.54 -2.87 -4.61
CA PRO A 60 10.95 -1.87 -5.58
C PRO A 60 9.76 -1.40 -6.42
N LYS A 61 9.87 -0.21 -7.01
CA LYS A 61 8.86 0.31 -7.95
C LYS A 61 8.74 -0.59 -9.17
N GLY A 62 7.51 -0.77 -9.65
CA GLY A 62 7.22 -1.50 -10.89
C GLY A 62 6.85 -2.97 -10.68
N VAL A 63 6.29 -3.32 -9.52
CA VAL A 63 5.56 -4.58 -9.35
C VAL A 63 4.37 -4.58 -10.31
N THR A 64 4.29 -5.62 -11.14
CA THR A 64 3.29 -5.77 -12.20
C THR A 64 2.13 -6.67 -11.82
N GLY A 65 2.26 -7.43 -10.74
CA GLY A 65 1.21 -8.31 -10.24
C GLY A 65 1.55 -8.87 -8.87
N TYR A 66 0.52 -9.35 -8.17
CA TYR A 66 0.66 -10.06 -6.92
C TYR A 66 -0.43 -11.13 -6.80
N GLU A 67 -0.16 -12.13 -5.97
CA GLU A 67 -1.12 -13.12 -5.51
C GLU A 67 -1.00 -13.24 -3.99
N LEU A 68 -2.13 -13.44 -3.32
CA LEU A 68 -2.20 -13.72 -1.89
C LEU A 68 -3.25 -14.79 -1.66
N ASP A 69 -2.84 -15.89 -1.02
CA ASP A 69 -3.78 -16.82 -0.40
C ASP A 69 -4.09 -16.32 1.01
N PRO A 70 -5.30 -15.80 1.27
CA PRO A 70 -5.66 -15.23 2.57
C PRO A 70 -5.73 -16.28 3.68
N SER A 71 -5.87 -17.57 3.35
CA SER A 71 -5.99 -18.65 4.32
C SER A 71 -4.63 -19.11 4.86
N SER A 72 -3.61 -19.16 3.98
CA SER A 72 -2.26 -19.59 4.33
C SER A 72 -1.27 -18.44 4.52
N GLY A 73 -1.60 -17.24 4.03
CA GLY A 73 -0.68 -16.11 3.96
C GLY A 73 0.37 -16.27 2.85
N LYS A 74 0.30 -17.31 2.02
CA LYS A 74 1.25 -17.50 0.92
C LYS A 74 1.08 -16.36 -0.08
N PHE A 75 2.17 -15.67 -0.41
CA PHE A 75 2.14 -14.57 -1.34
C PHE A 75 3.17 -14.70 -2.47
N ARG A 76 2.89 -13.98 -3.55
CA ARG A 76 3.76 -13.79 -4.71
C ARG A 76 3.69 -12.34 -5.15
N ALA A 77 4.82 -11.76 -5.53
CA ALA A 77 4.89 -10.47 -6.20
C ALA A 77 5.81 -10.59 -7.44
N ASP A 78 5.36 -10.05 -8.57
CA ASP A 78 6.07 -10.15 -9.84
C ASP A 78 6.54 -8.78 -10.33
N LEU A 79 7.79 -8.73 -10.76
CA LEU A 79 8.43 -7.59 -11.42
C LEU A 79 8.50 -7.84 -12.95
N ASN A 80 8.71 -6.77 -13.72
CA ASN A 80 8.98 -6.89 -15.17
C ASN A 80 10.29 -7.66 -15.48
N GLY A 81 11.22 -7.71 -14.54
CA GLY A 81 12.50 -8.40 -14.63
C GLY A 81 13.20 -8.41 -13.27
N SER A 82 14.41 -8.96 -13.20
CA SER A 82 15.24 -8.82 -12.00
C SER A 82 15.55 -7.34 -11.75
N CYS A 83 15.63 -6.95 -10.49
CA CYS A 83 15.85 -5.58 -10.07
C CYS A 83 17.01 -5.51 -9.08
N SER A 84 18.06 -4.75 -9.40
CA SER A 84 19.21 -4.57 -8.51
C SER A 84 19.52 -3.09 -8.34
N PHE A 85 19.93 -2.70 -7.14
CA PHE A 85 20.32 -1.33 -6.82
C PHE A 85 21.24 -1.33 -5.60
N SER A 86 21.96 -0.21 -5.42
CA SER A 86 22.79 0.00 -4.23
C SER A 86 22.05 0.89 -3.23
N LEU A 87 22.29 0.64 -1.95
CA LEU A 87 21.89 1.49 -0.84
C LEU A 87 23.14 2.12 -0.22
N GLU A 88 22.93 3.01 0.77
CA GLU A 88 24.02 3.50 1.62
C GLU A 88 24.76 2.34 2.29
N GLY A 89 26.01 2.57 2.72
CA GLY A 89 26.80 1.55 3.41
C GLY A 89 27.32 0.39 2.53
N SER A 90 27.33 0.55 1.20
CA SER A 90 27.80 -0.45 0.22
C SER A 90 26.93 -1.72 0.11
N TYR A 91 25.72 -1.71 0.66
CA TYR A 91 24.77 -2.81 0.46
C TYR A 91 24.27 -2.81 -0.99
N GLN A 92 24.37 -3.96 -1.64
CA GLN A 92 23.75 -4.19 -2.95
C GLN A 92 22.56 -5.12 -2.76
N LEU A 93 21.37 -4.64 -3.08
CA LEU A 93 20.16 -5.46 -3.10
C LEU A 93 19.92 -6.00 -4.50
N ASN A 94 19.44 -7.23 -4.56
CA ASN A 94 19.00 -7.87 -5.77
C ASN A 94 17.70 -8.64 -5.52
N TYR A 95 16.67 -8.23 -6.26
CA TYR A 95 15.37 -8.85 -6.36
C TYR A 95 15.30 -9.66 -7.66
N GLN A 96 14.87 -10.90 -7.57
CA GLN A 96 14.53 -11.70 -8.74
C GLN A 96 13.21 -11.21 -9.33
N LYS A 97 12.89 -11.68 -10.54
CA LYS A 97 11.63 -11.34 -11.22
C LYS A 97 10.41 -11.70 -10.37
N THR A 98 10.46 -12.80 -9.64
CA THR A 98 9.38 -13.26 -8.78
C THR A 98 9.88 -13.35 -7.35
N ILE A 99 9.10 -12.76 -6.45
CA ILE A 99 9.31 -12.78 -5.01
C ILE A 99 8.19 -13.62 -4.41
N THR A 100 8.51 -14.54 -3.51
CA THR A 100 7.51 -15.38 -2.83
C THR A 100 7.83 -15.53 -1.37
N GLY A 101 6.83 -15.87 -0.56
CA GLY A 101 7.00 -16.23 0.84
C GLY A 101 5.65 -16.38 1.51
N TYR A 102 5.63 -16.23 2.82
CA TYR A 102 4.42 -16.14 3.62
C TYR A 102 4.37 -14.80 4.32
N ILE A 103 3.20 -14.17 4.34
CA ILE A 103 2.93 -12.91 5.01
C ILE A 103 1.88 -13.11 6.10
N SER A 104 2.13 -12.47 7.23
CA SER A 104 1.19 -12.34 8.35
C SER A 104 1.44 -10.99 9.02
N ASP A 105 0.62 -10.62 10.01
CA ASP A 105 0.70 -9.32 10.67
C ASP A 105 2.11 -9.04 11.20
N GLY A 106 2.83 -8.10 10.57
CA GLY A 106 4.19 -7.72 10.92
C GLY A 106 5.27 -8.79 10.67
N ARG A 107 4.99 -9.86 9.90
CA ARG A 107 5.99 -10.90 9.59
C ARG A 107 5.94 -11.35 8.13
N LEU A 108 7.11 -11.36 7.50
CA LEU A 108 7.40 -12.04 6.24
C LEU A 108 8.34 -13.21 6.53
N THR A 109 8.02 -14.40 6.07
CA THR A 109 8.83 -15.60 6.32
C THR A 109 9.01 -16.45 5.08
N GLU A 110 10.07 -17.26 5.08
CA GLU A 110 10.47 -18.11 3.95
C GLU A 110 10.56 -17.35 2.61
N LEU A 111 11.05 -16.12 2.69
CA LEU A 111 11.21 -15.25 1.54
C LEU A 111 12.17 -15.87 0.53
N ARG A 112 11.79 -15.75 -0.74
CA ARG A 112 12.59 -16.14 -1.90
C ARG A 112 12.61 -15.03 -2.90
N GLY A 113 13.72 -14.92 -3.61
CA GLY A 113 13.91 -13.93 -4.66
C GLY A 113 14.43 -12.58 -4.16
N ILE A 114 14.85 -12.47 -2.90
CA ILE A 114 15.50 -11.25 -2.37
C ILE A 114 16.86 -11.63 -1.79
N SER A 115 17.90 -10.91 -2.22
CA SER A 115 19.28 -11.15 -1.81
C SER A 115 20.02 -9.85 -1.56
N VAL A 116 20.92 -9.87 -0.59
CA VAL A 116 21.82 -8.76 -0.26
C VAL A 116 23.27 -9.21 -0.40
N LYS A 117 24.12 -8.34 -0.91
CA LYS A 117 25.56 -8.57 -0.94
C LYS A 117 26.21 -8.07 0.35
N VAL A 118 26.92 -8.96 1.03
CA VAL A 118 27.75 -8.63 2.19
C VAL A 118 29.18 -9.10 1.90
N LEU A 119 30.14 -8.16 1.96
CA LEU A 119 31.52 -8.37 1.51
C LEU A 119 31.55 -8.90 0.05
N PHE A 120 31.87 -10.18 -0.14
CA PHE A 120 31.97 -10.84 -1.44
C PHE A 120 30.87 -11.88 -1.67
N PHE A 121 29.95 -12.07 -0.72
CA PHE A 121 28.93 -13.12 -0.76
C PHE A 121 27.53 -12.53 -0.92
N TRP A 122 26.71 -13.21 -1.72
CA TRP A 122 25.28 -12.95 -1.79
C TRP A 122 24.56 -13.84 -0.80
N LEU A 123 23.76 -13.22 0.07
CA LEU A 123 22.96 -13.89 1.08
C LEU A 123 21.48 -13.65 0.79
N ASN A 124 20.67 -14.69 0.92
CA ASN A 124 19.22 -14.56 0.78
C ASN A 124 18.63 -13.96 2.04
N ILE A 125 17.73 -13.00 1.89
CA ILE A 125 16.89 -12.54 2.98
C ILE A 125 15.76 -13.56 3.12
N LEU A 126 15.66 -14.17 4.29
CA LEU A 126 14.72 -15.26 4.56
C LEU A 126 13.49 -14.77 5.30
N ASP A 127 13.67 -13.86 6.26
CA ASP A 127 12.57 -13.36 7.08
C ASP A 127 12.73 -11.86 7.31
N VAL A 128 11.59 -11.18 7.43
CA VAL A 128 11.51 -9.78 7.88
C VAL A 128 10.44 -9.70 8.96
N VAL A 129 10.81 -9.22 10.14
CA VAL A 129 9.89 -9.10 11.29
C VAL A 129 9.87 -7.65 11.75
N ARG A 130 8.67 -7.09 11.91
CA ARG A 130 8.49 -5.76 12.48
C ARG A 130 8.52 -5.84 14.01
N VAL A 131 9.38 -5.03 14.63
CA VAL A 131 9.51 -4.89 16.08
C VAL A 131 9.39 -3.42 16.44
N GLY A 132 8.19 -3.00 16.84
CA GLY A 132 7.89 -1.58 17.09
C GLY A 132 8.04 -0.75 15.81
N ASP A 133 9.00 0.17 15.83
CA ASP A 133 9.32 1.07 14.72
C ASP A 133 10.55 0.63 13.90
N ASP A 134 11.02 -0.60 14.13
CA ASP A 134 12.12 -1.23 13.40
C ASP A 134 11.65 -2.46 12.61
N LEU A 135 12.42 -2.79 11.57
CA LEU A 135 12.33 -4.02 10.79
C LEU A 135 13.61 -4.83 10.96
N ASP A 136 13.47 -6.05 11.44
CA ASP A 136 14.55 -7.03 11.57
C ASP A 136 14.61 -7.90 10.32
N PHE A 137 15.71 -7.82 9.58
CA PHE A 137 15.98 -8.63 8.39
C PHE A 137 16.89 -9.79 8.77
N SER A 138 16.47 -11.02 8.47
CA SER A 138 17.23 -12.24 8.73
C SER A 138 17.77 -12.87 7.46
N VAL A 139 19.01 -13.34 7.53
CA VAL A 139 19.65 -14.20 6.51
C VAL A 139 19.88 -15.62 7.03
N GLY A 140 19.16 -16.01 8.09
CA GLY A 140 19.24 -17.32 8.75
C GLY A 140 20.06 -17.29 10.03
N VAL A 141 21.38 -17.21 9.93
CA VAL A 141 22.28 -17.24 11.10
C VAL A 141 22.56 -15.86 11.71
N ALA A 142 22.10 -14.79 11.06
CA ALA A 142 22.34 -13.42 11.46
C ALA A 142 21.15 -12.54 11.07
N SER A 143 21.01 -11.41 11.77
CA SER A 143 19.99 -10.42 11.52
C SER A 143 20.54 -9.00 11.64
N ALA A 144 19.86 -8.05 11.01
CA ALA A 144 20.13 -6.62 11.14
C ALA A 144 18.80 -5.86 11.24
N SER A 145 18.76 -4.86 12.11
CA SER A 145 17.59 -4.03 12.39
C SER A 145 17.72 -2.67 11.74
N PHE A 146 16.65 -2.19 11.13
CA PHE A 146 16.58 -0.89 10.47
C PHE A 146 15.27 -0.20 10.79
N SER A 147 15.31 1.12 11.02
CA SER A 147 14.10 1.91 11.26
C SER A 147 13.16 1.87 10.06
N LEU A 148 11.85 1.81 10.34
CA LEU A 148 10.77 1.85 9.33
C LEU A 148 10.87 3.03 8.38
N ASP A 149 11.37 4.17 8.86
CA ASP A 149 11.47 5.41 8.09
C ASP A 149 12.29 5.23 6.80
N ASN A 150 13.22 4.27 6.78
CA ASN A 150 14.04 3.94 5.62
C ASN A 150 13.25 3.26 4.48
N PHE A 151 12.02 2.83 4.74
CA PHE A 151 11.25 1.98 3.84
C PHE A 151 9.90 2.59 3.41
N PHE A 152 9.61 3.86 3.73
CA PHE A 152 8.38 4.51 3.26
C PHE A 152 8.38 4.86 1.78
N VAL A 153 9.53 4.83 1.11
CA VAL A 153 9.65 5.12 -0.32
C VAL A 153 10.20 3.91 -1.04
N SER A 154 9.46 3.40 -2.04
CA SER A 154 9.95 2.30 -2.86
C SER A 154 11.18 2.68 -3.69
N PRO A 155 12.28 1.90 -3.64
CA PRO A 155 13.44 2.12 -4.47
C PRO A 155 13.13 1.79 -5.94
N GLN A 156 13.82 2.45 -6.87
CA GLN A 156 13.74 2.12 -8.28
C GLN A 156 14.89 1.22 -8.70
N CYS A 157 14.61 0.33 -9.66
CA CYS A 157 15.63 -0.51 -10.26
C CYS A 157 16.79 0.31 -10.83
N GLY A 158 18.03 -0.13 -10.58
CA GLY A 158 19.26 0.51 -11.03
C GLY A 158 19.75 1.61 -10.10
N CYS A 159 18.97 2.66 -9.89
CA CYS A 159 19.40 3.88 -9.17
C CYS A 159 18.95 3.97 -7.70
N GLY A 160 18.16 3.01 -7.20
CA GLY A 160 17.76 2.97 -5.79
C GLY A 160 16.84 4.13 -5.39
N LEU A 161 17.19 4.85 -4.32
CA LEU A 161 16.41 5.98 -3.81
C LEU A 161 16.76 7.32 -4.51
N ASP A 162 17.91 7.43 -5.19
CA ASP A 162 18.46 8.70 -5.71
C ASP A 162 18.25 8.94 -7.23
N CYS A 163 17.14 8.45 -7.77
CA CYS A 163 16.90 8.46 -9.22
C CYS A 163 16.62 9.85 -9.85
N GLY A 164 16.49 10.90 -9.04
CA GLY A 164 16.28 12.28 -9.51
C GLY A 164 17.56 13.01 -9.94
N ASP A 165 18.72 12.62 -9.40
CA ASP A 165 19.95 13.40 -9.49
C ASP A 165 20.67 13.24 -10.85
N LEU A 166 20.47 12.09 -11.50
CA LEU A 166 21.06 11.77 -12.81
C LEU A 166 20.51 12.64 -13.96
N ARG A 167 19.23 13.06 -13.89
CA ARG A 167 18.68 13.99 -14.89
C ARG A 167 19.28 15.38 -14.76
N ILE A 168 19.50 15.87 -13.55
CA ILE A 168 20.08 17.21 -13.32
C ILE A 168 21.56 17.24 -13.72
N ARG A 169 22.32 16.16 -13.47
CA ARG A 169 23.72 16.05 -13.91
C ARG A 169 23.85 15.95 -15.43
N LYS A 170 22.99 15.18 -16.12
CA LYS A 170 22.99 15.15 -17.60
C LYS A 170 22.64 16.50 -18.21
N LEU A 171 21.71 17.25 -17.61
CA LEU A 171 21.36 18.60 -18.06
C LEU A 171 22.49 19.62 -17.79
N LYS A 172 23.25 19.47 -16.69
CA LYS A 172 24.44 20.30 -16.41
C LYS A 172 25.63 19.98 -17.31
N LEU A 173 25.92 18.70 -17.57
CA LEU A 173 27.02 18.30 -18.46
C LEU A 173 26.70 18.56 -19.94
N GLY A 174 25.42 18.54 -20.34
CA GLY A 174 24.99 18.88 -21.70
C GLY A 174 24.97 20.37 -22.04
N LYS A 175 25.27 21.26 -21.08
CA LYS A 175 25.28 22.72 -21.25
C LYS A 175 26.68 23.34 -21.13
N GLY A 176 27.73 22.55 -21.35
CA GLY A 176 29.08 23.06 -21.58
C GLY A 176 29.26 23.37 -23.06
N ASN A 177 29.19 24.64 -23.46
CA ASN A 177 29.65 25.06 -24.78
C ASN A 177 31.15 24.70 -24.92
N PRO A 178 31.60 24.08 -26.02
CA PRO A 178 33.02 24.03 -26.32
C PRO A 178 33.46 25.45 -26.69
N SER A 179 34.12 26.14 -25.77
CA SER A 179 34.85 27.35 -26.11
C SER A 179 36.12 26.93 -26.85
N LEU A 180 36.04 26.92 -28.18
CA LEU A 180 37.12 27.38 -29.06
C LEU A 180 37.34 28.88 -28.71
N SER A 181 38.51 29.51 -28.69
CA SER A 181 39.78 29.29 -29.39
C SER A 181 40.85 30.23 -28.79
N THR A 182 42.13 29.89 -28.96
CA THR A 182 43.26 30.81 -29.35
C THR A 182 43.71 31.85 -28.32
N VAL A 183 44.98 31.94 -27.87
CA VAL A 183 46.30 31.99 -28.53
C VAL A 183 47.33 31.22 -27.69
#